data_AF-A0A3D5N455-F1
#
_entry.id   AF-A0A3D5N455-F1
#
_cell.length_a   1.000
_cell.length_b   1.000
_cell.length_c   1.000
_cell.angle_alpha   90.00
_cell.angle_beta   90.00
_cell.angle_gamma   90.00
#
_symmetry.space_group_name_H-M   'P 1'
#
loop_
_entity.id
_entity.type
_entity.pdbx_description
1 polymer ?
#
loop_
_entity_poly.entity_id
_entity_poly.type
_entity_poly.pdbx_seq_one_letter_code
_entity_poly.pdbx_strand_id
1 'polypeptide(L)'
;MREAETAEGKRKSSKTPDFEIGGKKVAPGTRKIVDIPISLLSNHTPVNLTVNVVHGNRPGPVLFVSGAVHGDEIVGVEVIRRVLKSPALRGMRGTLLAVPVVNAFGFLNHTRYLPDRRDLNRCFPGHSRGSLAAQLAHLFLSEIVERSDFGIDLHSAAVNRVNLPQIRVNEDDPEIMEYAEAFGAPIILTSPLREGSLRQAGREAKVPIL
;
A
#
# COMPACT_ATOMS: atom_id res chain seq x y z
N MET A 1 -58.72 -16.76 18.57
CA MET A 1 -57.54 -15.98 18.99
C MET A 1 -56.38 -16.45 18.14
N ARG A 2 -55.61 -15.51 17.58
CA ARG A 2 -54.68 -15.71 16.46
C ARG A 2 -53.44 -16.50 16.88
N GLU A 3 -53.03 -17.43 16.04
CA GLU A 3 -51.76 -18.14 16.09
C GLU A 3 -50.61 -17.14 15.93
N ALA A 4 -49.62 -17.22 16.82
CA ALA A 4 -48.43 -16.40 16.78
C ALA A 4 -47.38 -17.11 15.90
N GLU A 5 -47.23 -16.66 14.66
CA GLU A 5 -46.05 -16.94 13.83
C GLU A 5 -44.84 -16.23 14.44
N THR A 6 -43.95 -17.00 15.06
CA THR A 6 -42.60 -16.56 15.39
C THR A 6 -41.78 -16.47 14.11
N ALA A 7 -41.68 -15.26 13.56
CA ALA A 7 -40.75 -14.93 12.48
C ALA A 7 -39.31 -14.92 13.03
N GLU A 8 -38.66 -16.08 12.99
CA GLU A 8 -37.24 -16.22 13.27
C GLU A 8 -36.44 -15.63 12.10
N GLY A 9 -36.13 -14.34 12.22
CA GLY A 9 -35.34 -13.60 11.24
C GLY A 9 -33.95 -14.20 11.09
N LYS A 10 -33.78 -15.04 10.07
CA LYS A 10 -32.46 -15.48 9.56
C LYS A 10 -31.60 -14.25 9.31
N ARG A 11 -30.63 -13.99 10.20
CA ARG A 11 -29.51 -13.07 9.91
C ARG A 11 -28.81 -13.60 8.66
N LYS A 12 -29.12 -13.03 7.49
CA LYS A 12 -28.33 -13.22 6.28
C LYS A 12 -26.92 -12.69 6.58
N SER A 13 -26.01 -13.60 6.91
CA SER A 13 -24.57 -13.32 6.90
C SER A 13 -24.23 -12.84 5.48
N SER A 14 -24.12 -11.52 5.30
CA SER A 14 -23.51 -10.93 4.11
C SER A 14 -22.11 -11.56 3.98
N LYS A 15 -21.96 -12.47 3.01
CA LYS A 15 -20.66 -13.04 2.69
C LYS A 15 -19.82 -11.92 2.08
N THR A 16 -18.63 -11.69 2.63
CA THR A 16 -17.62 -10.83 2.03
C THR A 16 -17.38 -11.32 0.58
N PRO A 17 -17.42 -10.43 -0.44
CA PRO A 17 -17.11 -10.83 -1.81
C PRO A 17 -15.61 -11.10 -1.98
N ASP A 18 -15.22 -11.75 -3.08
CA ASP A 18 -13.81 -11.90 -3.42
C ASP A 18 -13.17 -10.53 -3.67
N PHE A 19 -11.92 -10.37 -3.23
CA PHE A 19 -11.11 -9.21 -3.58
C PHE A 19 -10.38 -9.49 -4.90
N GLU A 20 -10.63 -8.67 -5.92
CA GLU A 20 -10.00 -8.81 -7.24
C GLU A 20 -8.82 -7.84 -7.34
N ILE A 21 -7.65 -8.25 -7.83
CA ILE A 21 -6.48 -7.37 -8.10
C ILE A 21 -5.56 -8.05 -9.11
N GLY A 22 -4.97 -7.28 -10.06
CA GLY A 22 -4.09 -7.85 -11.09
C GLY A 22 -4.73 -9.02 -11.88
N GLY A 23 -6.05 -8.96 -12.11
CA GLY A 23 -6.82 -10.03 -12.76
C GLY A 23 -6.95 -11.33 -11.95
N LYS A 24 -6.59 -11.33 -10.66
CA LYS A 24 -6.72 -12.47 -9.75
C LYS A 24 -7.79 -12.20 -8.70
N LYS A 25 -8.56 -13.24 -8.36
CA LYS A 25 -9.48 -13.24 -7.21
C LYS A 25 -8.78 -13.78 -5.96
N VAL A 26 -9.07 -13.17 -4.82
CA VAL A 26 -8.62 -13.54 -3.48
C VAL A 26 -9.87 -13.75 -2.62
N ALA A 27 -10.13 -14.99 -2.24
CA ALA A 27 -11.34 -15.36 -1.51
C ALA A 27 -11.28 -14.87 -0.04
N PRO A 28 -12.45 -14.62 0.60
CA PRO A 28 -12.50 -14.20 2.00
C PRO A 28 -11.78 -15.16 2.95
N GLY A 29 -11.01 -14.62 3.88
CA GLY A 29 -10.23 -15.39 4.86
C GLY A 29 -8.96 -16.02 4.29
N THR A 30 -8.58 -15.71 3.05
CA THR A 30 -7.40 -16.28 2.39
C THR A 30 -6.29 -15.24 2.21
N ARG A 31 -5.10 -15.74 1.86
CA ARG A 31 -3.94 -14.93 1.50
C ARG A 31 -3.40 -15.35 0.16
N LYS A 32 -2.96 -14.40 -0.65
CA LYS A 32 -2.41 -14.69 -1.98
C LYS A 32 -1.33 -13.68 -2.36
N ILE A 33 -0.28 -14.17 -3.00
CA ILE A 33 0.69 -13.32 -3.69
C ILE A 33 0.17 -13.09 -5.11
N VAL A 34 0.07 -11.83 -5.51
CA VAL A 34 -0.36 -11.40 -6.84
C VAL A 34 0.77 -10.59 -7.46
N ASP A 35 1.27 -11.07 -8.60
CA ASP A 35 2.27 -10.38 -9.39
C ASP A 35 1.60 -9.59 -10.50
N ILE A 36 1.78 -8.28 -10.49
CA ILE A 36 1.27 -7.37 -11.53
C ILE A 36 2.45 -6.98 -12.43
N PRO A 37 2.44 -7.31 -13.74
CA PRO A 37 3.57 -7.04 -14.62
C PRO A 37 3.89 -5.54 -14.73
N ILE A 38 5.17 -5.18 -14.59
CA ILE A 38 5.66 -3.81 -14.84
C ILE A 38 6.39 -3.76 -16.19
N SER A 39 7.47 -4.54 -16.32
CA SER A 39 8.32 -4.56 -17.52
C SER A 39 9.25 -5.78 -17.52
N LEU A 40 10.23 -5.81 -18.42
CA LEU A 40 11.26 -6.84 -18.52
C LEU A 40 12.65 -6.23 -18.27
N LEU A 41 13.55 -7.01 -17.67
CA LEU A 41 14.99 -6.72 -17.70
C LEU A 41 15.58 -6.98 -19.09
N SER A 42 16.84 -6.56 -19.31
CA SER A 42 17.55 -6.72 -20.58
C SER A 42 17.68 -8.18 -21.05
N ASN A 43 17.61 -9.14 -20.14
CA ASN A 43 17.62 -10.57 -20.41
C ASN A 43 16.21 -11.20 -20.48
N HIS A 44 15.17 -10.38 -20.66
CA HIS A 44 13.76 -10.78 -20.68
C HIS A 44 13.21 -11.35 -19.35
N THR A 45 13.93 -11.21 -18.24
CA THR A 45 13.39 -11.58 -16.92
C THR A 45 12.24 -10.64 -16.57
N PRO A 46 11.04 -11.14 -16.21
CA PRO A 46 9.92 -10.29 -15.84
C PRO A 46 10.18 -9.58 -14.51
N VAL A 47 9.83 -8.29 -14.46
CA VAL A 47 9.79 -7.49 -13.24
C VAL A 47 8.33 -7.16 -12.94
N ASN A 48 7.88 -7.59 -11.77
CA ASN A 48 6.49 -7.45 -11.32
C ASN A 48 6.41 -6.55 -10.09
N LEU A 49 5.27 -5.88 -9.92
CA LEU A 49 4.83 -5.34 -8.66
C LEU A 49 4.19 -6.49 -7.87
N THR A 50 4.92 -7.03 -6.89
CA THR A 50 4.46 -8.16 -6.08
C THR A 50 3.65 -7.67 -4.88
N VAL A 51 2.37 -8.05 -4.85
CA VAL A 51 1.42 -7.68 -3.80
C VAL A 51 1.07 -8.91 -2.96
N ASN A 52 1.28 -8.82 -1.65
CA ASN A 52 0.80 -9.81 -0.69
C ASN A 52 -0.58 -9.37 -0.22
N VAL A 53 -1.62 -10.02 -0.75
CA VAL A 53 -3.01 -9.74 -0.38
C VAL A 53 -3.40 -10.61 0.79
N VAL A 54 -3.82 -9.99 1.89
CA VAL A 54 -4.44 -10.67 3.04
C VAL A 54 -5.89 -10.20 3.12
N HIS A 55 -6.81 -11.09 2.77
CA HIS A 55 -8.23 -10.76 2.73
C HIS A 55 -8.97 -11.38 3.92
N GLY A 56 -9.53 -10.52 4.78
CA GLY A 56 -10.31 -10.91 5.94
C GLY A 56 -11.59 -11.66 5.56
N ASN A 57 -12.14 -12.42 6.51
CA ASN A 57 -13.41 -13.12 6.29
C ASN A 57 -14.64 -12.21 6.50
N ARG A 58 -14.44 -11.01 7.04
CA ARG A 58 -15.49 -10.03 7.35
C ARG A 58 -15.25 -8.74 6.57
N PRO A 59 -16.32 -8.03 6.16
CA PRO A 59 -16.19 -6.72 5.52
C PRO A 59 -15.49 -5.72 6.45
N GLY A 60 -14.70 -4.84 5.85
CA GLY A 60 -13.90 -3.81 6.48
C GLY A 60 -13.07 -3.03 5.43
N PRO A 61 -12.25 -2.07 5.87
CA PRO A 61 -11.49 -1.21 4.98
C PRO A 61 -10.36 -1.96 4.25
N VAL A 62 -9.89 -1.37 3.16
CA VAL A 62 -8.69 -1.79 2.43
C VAL A 62 -7.53 -0.90 2.85
N LEU A 63 -6.48 -1.49 3.41
CA LEU A 63 -5.25 -0.82 3.78
C LEU A 63 -4.14 -1.26 2.85
N PHE A 64 -3.30 -0.34 2.37
CA PHE A 64 -2.00 -0.71 1.82
C PHE A 64 -0.85 -0.37 2.76
N VAL A 65 0.18 -1.20 2.72
CA VAL A 65 1.48 -0.90 3.34
C VAL A 65 2.57 -1.13 2.32
N SER A 66 3.32 -0.09 1.98
CA SER A 66 4.40 -0.13 1.00
C SER A 66 5.76 0.14 1.60
N GLY A 67 6.79 -0.39 0.93
CA GLY A 67 8.19 -0.15 1.25
C GLY A 67 9.04 -0.14 -0.01
N ALA A 68 10.26 0.34 0.14
CA ALA A 68 11.24 0.46 -0.95
C ALA A 68 10.66 1.15 -2.21
N VAL A 69 9.94 2.27 -2.00
CA VAL A 69 9.68 3.24 -3.07
C VAL A 69 11.03 3.80 -3.57
N HIS A 70 12.00 3.98 -2.67
CA HIS A 70 13.41 4.05 -3.01
C HIS A 70 14.07 2.69 -2.77
N GLY A 71 14.80 2.19 -3.75
CA GLY A 71 15.32 0.82 -3.73
C GLY A 71 16.42 0.55 -2.71
N ASP A 72 17.02 1.59 -2.15
CA ASP A 72 18.04 1.51 -1.10
C ASP A 72 17.45 1.48 0.33
N GLU A 73 16.11 1.50 0.48
CA GLU A 73 15.42 1.56 1.77
C GLU A 73 14.93 0.18 2.25
N ILE A 74 15.84 -0.66 2.72
CA ILE A 74 15.55 -2.07 3.09
C ILE A 74 14.70 -2.23 4.37
N VAL A 75 14.64 -1.22 5.23
CA VAL A 75 13.98 -1.31 6.56
C VAL A 75 12.48 -1.56 6.41
N GLY A 76 11.81 -0.83 5.51
CA GLY A 76 10.38 -1.00 5.25
C GLY A 76 10.03 -2.41 4.76
N VAL A 77 10.90 -3.01 3.94
CA VAL A 77 10.76 -4.38 3.42
C VAL A 77 10.69 -5.39 4.57
N GLU A 78 11.61 -5.29 5.54
CA GLU A 78 11.65 -6.17 6.70
C GLU A 78 10.45 -5.94 7.64
N VAL A 79 10.04 -4.69 7.85
CA VAL A 79 8.85 -4.36 8.64
C VAL A 79 7.61 -5.03 8.04
N ILE A 80 7.40 -4.90 6.72
CA ILE A 80 6.26 -5.51 6.03
C ILE A 80 6.31 -7.04 6.13
N ARG A 81 7.50 -7.64 5.99
CA ARG A 81 7.68 -9.09 6.17
C ARG A 81 7.27 -9.56 7.56
N ARG A 82 7.54 -8.77 8.61
CA ARG A 82 7.11 -9.05 9.99
C ARG A 82 5.61 -8.85 10.17
N VAL A 83 5.04 -7.78 9.61
CA VAL A 83 3.58 -7.53 9.61
C VAL A 83 2.83 -8.71 9.00
N LEU A 84 3.28 -9.22 7.85
CA LEU A 84 2.67 -10.38 7.19
C LEU A 84 2.68 -11.66 8.06
N LYS A 85 3.64 -11.78 8.98
CA LYS A 85 3.73 -12.89 9.95
C LYS A 85 3.01 -12.62 11.26
N SER A 86 2.48 -11.40 11.46
CA SER A 86 1.83 -11.02 12.71
C SER A 86 0.55 -11.84 12.95
N PRO A 87 0.34 -12.33 14.18
CA PRO A 87 -0.93 -12.95 14.55
C PRO A 87 -2.09 -11.95 14.50
N ALA A 88 -1.85 -10.64 14.55
CA ALA A 88 -2.87 -9.60 14.44
C ALA A 88 -3.64 -9.66 13.11
N LEU A 89 -3.04 -10.21 12.05
CA LEU A 89 -3.71 -10.42 10.76
C LEU A 89 -4.66 -11.64 10.78
N ARG A 90 -4.73 -12.42 11.86
CA ARG A 90 -5.71 -13.50 12.01
C ARG A 90 -7.05 -12.90 12.43
N GLY A 91 -8.09 -13.13 11.64
CA GLY A 91 -9.43 -12.62 11.93
C GLY A 91 -9.60 -11.12 11.69
N MET A 92 -8.68 -10.49 10.95
CA MET A 92 -8.84 -9.11 10.50
C MET A 92 -10.12 -8.92 9.68
N ARG A 93 -10.66 -7.70 9.72
CA ARG A 93 -11.79 -7.25 8.88
C ARG A 93 -11.23 -6.41 7.74
N GLY A 94 -11.74 -6.60 6.53
CA GLY A 94 -11.25 -5.88 5.34
C GLY A 94 -10.06 -6.55 4.67
N THR A 95 -9.21 -5.78 3.99
CA THR A 95 -8.11 -6.29 3.16
C THR A 95 -6.83 -5.54 3.45
N LEU A 96 -5.70 -6.25 3.49
CA LEU A 96 -4.37 -5.65 3.51
C LEU A 96 -3.65 -5.95 2.18
N LEU A 97 -3.19 -4.90 1.51
CA LEU A 97 -2.31 -4.92 0.36
C LEU A 97 -0.88 -4.60 0.82
N ALA A 98 -0.10 -5.64 1.10
CA ALA A 98 1.29 -5.46 1.51
C ALA A 98 2.21 -5.52 0.29
N VAL A 99 2.92 -4.43 0.01
CA VAL A 99 3.84 -4.29 -1.12
C VAL A 99 5.26 -4.03 -0.58
N PRO A 100 6.03 -5.08 -0.24
CA PRO A 100 7.33 -4.90 0.39
C PRO A 100 8.31 -4.09 -0.47
N VAL A 101 8.26 -4.26 -1.79
CA VAL A 101 9.16 -3.60 -2.74
C VAL A 101 8.36 -2.99 -3.87
N VAL A 102 8.23 -1.67 -3.88
CA VAL A 102 7.57 -0.93 -4.97
C VAL A 102 8.56 -0.74 -6.14
N ASN A 103 9.74 -0.18 -5.87
CA ASN A 103 10.77 0.01 -6.89
C ASN A 103 11.69 -1.22 -6.99
N ALA A 104 11.19 -2.30 -7.60
CA ALA A 104 11.95 -3.54 -7.78
C ALA A 104 13.27 -3.33 -8.54
N PHE A 105 13.29 -2.41 -9.52
CA PHE A 105 14.51 -2.09 -10.27
C PHE A 105 15.58 -1.44 -9.38
N GLY A 106 15.19 -0.43 -8.60
CA GLY A 106 16.09 0.22 -7.66
C GLY A 106 16.57 -0.75 -6.59
N PHE A 107 15.66 -1.60 -6.09
CA PHE A 107 15.96 -2.58 -5.05
C PHE A 107 16.99 -3.61 -5.50
N LEU A 108 16.87 -4.15 -6.71
CA LEU A 108 17.87 -5.08 -7.27
C LEU A 108 19.25 -4.42 -7.49
N ASN A 109 19.28 -3.10 -7.69
CA ASN A 109 20.51 -2.34 -7.95
C ASN A 109 21.00 -1.53 -6.73
N HIS A 110 20.39 -1.75 -5.55
CA HIS A 110 20.68 -1.02 -4.31
C HIS A 110 20.73 0.51 -4.49
N THR A 111 19.77 1.05 -5.23
CA THR A 111 19.73 2.48 -5.59
C THR A 111 18.35 3.07 -5.36
N ARG A 112 18.34 4.35 -4.98
CA ARG A 112 17.14 5.17 -4.84
C ARG A 112 16.30 5.23 -6.11
N TYR A 113 16.96 5.24 -7.26
CA TYR A 113 16.38 5.61 -8.56
C TYR A 113 15.92 4.40 -9.36
N LEU A 114 15.09 4.65 -10.38
CA LEU A 114 14.89 3.69 -11.46
C LEU A 114 16.06 3.71 -12.45
N PRO A 115 16.17 2.72 -13.36
CA PRO A 115 17.22 2.66 -14.37
C PRO A 115 17.31 3.90 -15.28
N ASP A 116 16.19 4.63 -15.45
CA ASP A 116 16.11 5.90 -16.17
C ASP A 116 16.55 7.12 -15.31
N ARG A 117 17.16 6.86 -14.14
CA ARG A 117 17.65 7.83 -13.15
C ARG A 117 16.56 8.71 -12.51
N ARG A 118 15.29 8.34 -12.65
CA ARG A 118 14.18 9.08 -12.05
C ARG A 118 13.92 8.60 -10.62
N ASP A 119 13.59 9.54 -9.75
CA ASP A 119 13.06 9.25 -8.41
C ASP A 119 11.56 8.92 -8.57
N LEU A 120 11.16 7.70 -8.20
CA LEU A 120 9.78 7.25 -8.30
C LEU A 120 8.82 8.19 -7.56
N ASN A 121 9.24 8.66 -6.39
CA ASN A 121 8.46 9.57 -5.54
C ASN A 121 8.46 11.01 -6.08
N ARG A 122 8.89 11.25 -7.33
CA ARG A 122 8.71 12.49 -8.10
C ARG A 122 7.93 12.27 -9.40
N CYS A 123 7.43 11.05 -9.62
CA CYS A 123 6.80 10.63 -10.87
C CYS A 123 5.30 10.39 -10.74
N PHE A 124 4.69 10.56 -9.57
CA PHE A 124 3.24 10.44 -9.40
C PHE A 124 2.51 11.65 -10.03
N PRO A 125 1.28 11.48 -10.56
CA PRO A 125 0.48 10.25 -10.63
C PRO A 125 0.95 9.25 -11.72
N GLY A 126 1.96 9.62 -12.52
CA GLY A 126 2.51 8.77 -13.56
C GLY A 126 1.68 8.76 -14.85
N HIS A 127 2.08 7.92 -15.79
CA HIS A 127 1.39 7.74 -17.06
C HIS A 127 1.67 6.35 -17.65
N SER A 128 0.64 5.63 -18.09
CA SER A 128 0.73 4.26 -18.61
C SER A 128 1.63 4.10 -19.85
N ARG A 129 1.81 5.17 -20.62
CA ARG A 129 2.73 5.23 -21.78
C ARG A 129 3.96 6.11 -21.56
N GLY A 130 4.24 6.49 -20.30
CA GLY A 130 5.36 7.35 -19.96
C GLY A 130 6.69 6.60 -19.86
N SER A 131 7.69 7.25 -19.23
CA SER A 131 8.93 6.59 -18.79
C SER A 131 8.65 5.40 -17.87
N LEU A 132 9.63 4.51 -17.67
CA LEU A 132 9.49 3.36 -16.75
C LEU A 132 9.03 3.80 -15.35
N ALA A 133 9.59 4.89 -14.82
CA ALA A 133 9.18 5.44 -13.53
C ALA A 133 7.73 5.93 -13.53
N ALA A 134 7.29 6.56 -14.62
CA ALA A 134 5.91 7.03 -14.78
C ALA A 134 4.91 5.87 -14.94
N GLN A 135 5.30 4.79 -15.62
CA GLN A 135 4.48 3.59 -15.74
C GLN A 135 4.32 2.89 -14.39
N LEU A 136 5.41 2.76 -13.62
CA LEU A 136 5.37 2.20 -12.28
C LEU A 136 4.55 3.06 -11.31
N ALA A 137 4.71 4.39 -11.35
CA ALA A 137 3.91 5.31 -10.53
C ALA A 137 2.42 5.19 -10.85
N HIS A 138 2.07 5.14 -12.14
CA HIS A 138 0.69 4.95 -12.59
C HIS A 138 0.12 3.61 -12.14
N LEU A 139 0.88 2.52 -12.31
CA LEU A 139 0.44 1.19 -11.90
C LEU A 139 0.23 1.10 -10.39
N PHE A 140 1.15 1.65 -9.60
CA PHE A 140 1.03 1.64 -8.13
C PHE A 140 -0.15 2.48 -7.66
N LEU A 141 -0.38 3.64 -8.28
CA LEU A 141 -1.55 4.47 -8.00
C LEU A 141 -2.86 3.71 -8.31
N SER A 142 -3.00 3.16 -9.51
CA SER A 142 -4.26 2.55 -9.96
C SER A 142 -4.57 1.20 -9.31
N GLU A 143 -3.55 0.35 -9.09
CA GLU A 143 -3.76 -1.00 -8.56
C GLU A 143 -3.72 -1.08 -7.03
N ILE A 144 -3.06 -0.12 -6.35
CA ILE A 144 -2.85 -0.16 -4.90
C ILE A 144 -3.54 1.01 -4.21
N VAL A 145 -3.15 2.24 -4.55
CA VAL A 145 -3.58 3.44 -3.81
C VAL A 145 -5.08 3.68 -4.00
N GLU A 146 -5.57 3.78 -5.24
CA GLU A 146 -6.99 4.05 -5.56
C GLU A 146 -7.94 2.92 -5.13
N ARG A 147 -7.39 1.76 -4.74
CA ARG A 147 -8.14 0.59 -4.29
C ARG A 147 -8.11 0.43 -2.77
N SER A 148 -7.52 1.41 -2.08
CA SER A 148 -7.36 1.43 -0.63
C SER A 148 -8.08 2.62 -0.01
N ASP A 149 -8.53 2.46 1.22
CA ASP A 149 -9.12 3.52 2.03
C ASP A 149 -8.04 4.27 2.82
N PHE A 150 -6.89 3.65 3.09
CA PHE A 150 -5.77 4.23 3.83
C PHE A 150 -4.44 3.59 3.41
N GLY A 151 -3.35 4.34 3.54
CA GLY A 151 -2.00 3.93 3.17
C GLY A 151 -0.94 4.20 4.22
N ILE A 152 0.07 3.33 4.27
CA ILE A 152 1.30 3.56 5.04
C ILE A 152 2.47 3.31 4.11
N ASP A 153 3.31 4.31 3.87
CA ASP A 153 4.51 4.20 3.04
C ASP A 153 5.79 4.32 3.88
N LEU A 154 6.51 3.21 3.99
CA LEU A 154 7.66 3.09 4.87
C LEU A 154 8.95 3.53 4.17
N HIS A 155 9.40 4.73 4.53
CA HIS A 155 10.68 5.30 4.13
C HIS A 155 11.74 5.19 5.23
N SER A 156 13.02 5.24 4.83
CA SER A 156 14.16 5.33 5.74
C SER A 156 15.06 6.51 5.38
N ALA A 157 16.10 6.77 6.17
CA ALA A 157 17.03 7.84 5.84
C ALA A 157 17.88 7.45 4.62
N ALA A 158 18.11 8.41 3.72
CA ALA A 158 19.11 8.23 2.67
C ALA A 158 20.49 7.93 3.26
N VAL A 159 21.37 7.32 2.48
CA VAL A 159 22.75 7.02 2.88
C VAL A 159 23.42 8.27 3.48
N ASN A 160 24.10 8.09 4.62
CA ASN A 160 24.74 9.16 5.42
C ASN A 160 23.78 10.16 6.08
N ARG A 161 22.50 9.82 6.25
CA ARG A 161 21.55 10.59 7.08
C ARG A 161 21.00 9.72 8.20
N VAL A 162 20.62 10.37 9.29
CA VAL A 162 19.92 9.74 10.42
C VAL A 162 18.54 10.40 10.53
N ASN A 163 17.50 9.58 10.52
CA ASN A 163 16.15 9.99 10.89
C ASN A 163 15.80 9.33 12.22
N LEU A 164 15.21 10.10 13.13
CA LEU A 164 14.51 9.52 14.27
C LEU A 164 13.25 8.79 13.76
N PRO A 165 12.75 7.77 14.48
CA PRO A 165 11.46 7.16 14.17
C PRO A 165 10.37 8.22 14.19
N GLN A 166 9.79 8.50 13.02
CA GLN A 166 8.90 9.63 12.82
C GLN A 166 7.83 9.34 11.78
N ILE A 167 6.69 10.01 11.90
CA ILE A 167 5.65 10.11 10.88
C ILE A 167 5.66 11.52 10.32
N ARG A 168 5.34 11.66 9.03
CA ARG A 168 5.19 12.97 8.38
C ARG A 168 3.77 13.17 7.90
N VAL A 169 3.12 14.19 8.44
CA VAL A 169 1.75 14.57 8.09
C VAL A 169 1.71 15.88 7.31
N ASN A 170 0.60 16.13 6.60
CA ASN A 170 0.37 17.44 5.99
C ASN A 170 0.01 18.45 7.09
N GLU A 171 0.30 19.72 6.84
CA GLU A 171 -0.28 20.79 7.64
C GLU A 171 -1.80 20.86 7.40
N ASP A 172 -2.54 21.22 8.44
CA ASP A 172 -3.99 21.44 8.43
C ASP A 172 -4.83 20.23 7.97
N ASP A 173 -4.39 19.03 8.31
CA ASP A 173 -5.09 17.78 8.03
C ASP A 173 -5.38 17.05 9.35
N PRO A 174 -6.53 17.31 10.00
CA PRO A 174 -6.85 16.73 11.31
C PRO A 174 -7.10 15.22 11.22
N GLU A 175 -7.60 14.73 10.09
CA GLU A 175 -7.83 13.31 9.88
C GLU A 175 -6.51 12.53 9.80
N ILE A 176 -5.53 13.00 9.03
CA ILE A 176 -4.22 12.33 8.98
C ILE A 176 -3.48 12.43 10.32
N MET A 177 -3.74 13.47 11.12
CA MET A 177 -3.17 13.61 12.46
C MET A 177 -3.70 12.53 13.41
N GLU A 178 -5.00 12.23 13.37
CA GLU A 178 -5.59 11.12 14.15
C GLU A 178 -4.95 9.78 13.79
N TYR A 179 -4.75 9.52 12.49
CA TYR A 179 -4.03 8.31 12.05
C TYR A 179 -2.57 8.29 12.52
N ALA A 180 -1.88 9.42 12.50
CA ALA A 180 -0.49 9.51 12.95
C ALA A 180 -0.35 9.28 14.47
N GLU A 181 -1.27 9.82 15.27
CA GLU A 181 -1.35 9.56 16.71
C GLU A 181 -1.66 8.09 16.99
N ALA A 182 -2.59 7.48 16.25
CA ALA A 182 -2.93 6.08 16.37
C ALA A 182 -1.77 5.14 15.97
N PHE A 183 -0.95 5.52 14.99
CA PHE A 183 0.26 4.77 14.63
C PHE A 183 1.28 4.80 15.77
N GLY A 184 1.36 5.91 16.53
CA GLY A 184 2.12 5.99 17.78
C GLY A 184 3.64 6.07 17.59
N ALA A 185 4.11 6.74 16.53
CA ALA A 185 5.54 7.04 16.41
C ALA A 185 5.98 8.09 17.46
N PRO A 186 7.24 8.05 17.93
CA PRO A 186 7.74 9.01 18.93
C PRO A 186 7.68 10.47 18.49
N ILE A 187 7.72 10.72 17.18
CA ILE A 187 7.75 12.06 16.60
C ILE A 187 6.76 12.12 15.44
N ILE A 188 5.90 13.14 15.45
CA ILE A 188 5.04 13.52 14.32
C ILE A 188 5.56 14.86 13.81
N LEU A 189 5.90 14.93 12.52
CA LEU A 189 6.36 16.14 11.86
C LEU A 189 5.32 16.60 10.85
N THR A 190 4.97 17.88 10.89
CA THR A 190 4.25 18.52 9.80
C THR A 190 5.23 18.85 8.68
N SER A 191 4.85 18.51 7.44
CA SER A 191 5.66 18.82 6.27
C SER A 191 4.76 19.04 5.06
N PRO A 192 5.04 20.06 4.22
CA PRO A 192 4.25 20.30 3.03
C PRO A 192 4.36 19.14 2.04
N LEU A 193 3.30 18.96 1.25
CA LEU A 193 3.32 18.06 0.11
C LEU A 193 4.37 18.51 -0.89
N ARG A 194 4.97 17.53 -1.56
CA ARG A 194 5.95 17.78 -2.61
C ARG A 194 5.40 17.32 -3.94
N GLU A 195 5.60 18.14 -4.97
CA GLU A 195 5.12 17.85 -6.32
C GLU A 195 5.59 16.48 -6.84
N GLY A 196 4.67 15.68 -7.36
CA GLY A 196 4.92 14.36 -7.91
C GLY A 196 5.17 13.27 -6.87
N SER A 197 4.84 13.53 -5.59
CA SER A 197 4.98 12.55 -4.51
C SER A 197 3.77 11.63 -4.37
N LEU A 198 4.01 10.45 -3.78
CA LEU A 198 2.95 9.52 -3.41
C LEU A 198 1.93 10.16 -2.46
N ARG A 199 2.39 10.93 -1.46
CA ARG A 199 1.49 11.66 -0.54
C ARG A 199 0.61 12.68 -1.24
N GLN A 200 1.12 13.36 -2.27
CA GLN A 200 0.29 14.26 -3.08
C GLN A 200 -0.75 13.46 -3.86
N ALA A 201 -0.34 12.39 -4.54
CA ALA A 201 -1.25 11.56 -5.32
C ALA A 201 -2.33 10.90 -4.44
N GLY A 202 -1.98 10.47 -3.22
CA GLY A 202 -2.96 9.99 -2.23
C GLY A 202 -3.99 11.06 -1.89
N ARG A 203 -3.57 12.30 -1.64
CA ARG A 203 -4.50 13.42 -1.39
C ARG A 203 -5.43 13.67 -2.58
N GLU A 204 -4.90 13.68 -3.79
CA GLU A 204 -5.69 13.85 -5.02
C GLU A 204 -6.67 12.69 -5.24
N ALA A 205 -6.26 11.46 -4.90
CA ALA A 205 -7.10 10.27 -4.92
C ALA A 205 -8.06 10.14 -3.72
N LYS A 206 -7.98 11.07 -2.74
CA LYS A 206 -8.72 11.04 -1.46
C LYS A 206 -8.44 9.79 -0.62
N VAL A 207 -7.20 9.31 -0.67
CA VAL A 207 -6.70 8.21 0.15
C VAL A 207 -5.64 8.78 1.10
N PRO A 208 -5.91 8.89 2.41
CA PRO A 208 -4.93 9.34 3.39
C PRO A 208 -3.72 8.39 3.42
N ILE A 209 -2.51 8.94 3.48
CA ILE A 209 -1.25 8.18 3.49
C ILE A 209 -0.31 8.74 4.57
N LEU A 210 0.19 7.85 5.44
CA LEU A 210 1.29 8.11 6.38
C LEU A 210 2.65 7.83 5.75
#